data_AF-A0A7S1R2H5-F1
#
_entry.id   AF-A0A7S1R2H5-F1
#
_cell.length_a   1.000
_cell.length_b   1.000
_cell.length_c   1.000
_cell.angle_alpha   90.00
_cell.angle_beta   90.00
_cell.angle_gamma   90.00
#
_symmetry.space_group_name_H-M   'P 1'
#
loop_
_entity.id
_entity.type
_entity.pdbx_description
1 polymer ?
#
loop_
_entity_poly.entity_id
_entity_poly.type
_entity_poly.pdbx_seq_one_letter_code
_entity_poly.pdbx_strand_id
1 'polypeptide(L)'
;WQTRIMATLPLKIATCLRHVNWMDAPNCCLKGSCGSCEVLGKLGAQGQESCVEAGGQWCDPACRWYGLFAPVDGGIGRACRGAEAWDNDESYFTTHILGLKESIDRCKHLCLDDAKCKGIEYVELLRGPRCKLWTRPAGIGATAHSQGSTCL
;
A
#
# COMPACT_ATOMS: atom_id res chain seq x y z
N TRP A 1 -13.99 31.99 -12.48
CA TRP A 1 -12.81 32.39 -11.70
C TRP A 1 -12.13 31.15 -11.14
N GLN A 2 -11.07 30.74 -11.84
CA GLN A 2 -9.98 29.81 -11.50
C GLN A 2 -10.27 28.55 -10.65
N THR A 3 -10.51 27.44 -11.35
CA THR A 3 -10.07 26.10 -10.98
C THR A 3 -8.54 26.03 -10.98
N ARG A 4 -7.90 25.74 -9.85
CA ARG A 4 -6.51 25.26 -9.77
C ARG A 4 -6.47 23.94 -9.02
N ILE A 5 -6.59 22.85 -9.77
CA ILE A 5 -6.14 21.53 -9.34
C ILE A 5 -4.64 21.48 -9.66
N MET A 6 -3.79 21.67 -8.66
CA MET A 6 -2.35 21.41 -8.75
C MET A 6 -1.93 20.73 -7.45
N ALA A 7 -1.98 19.40 -7.43
CA ALA A 7 -1.15 18.60 -6.53
C ALA A 7 -0.48 17.53 -7.40
N THR A 8 0.76 17.83 -7.76
CA THR A 8 1.69 16.98 -8.49
C THR A 8 2.07 15.79 -7.61
N LEU A 9 1.24 14.75 -7.59
CA LEU A 9 1.69 13.40 -7.26
C LEU A 9 2.64 12.96 -8.39
N PRO A 10 3.77 12.29 -8.10
CA PRO A 10 4.58 11.70 -9.16
C PRO A 10 3.69 10.74 -9.95
N LEU A 11 3.56 10.99 -11.25
CA LEU A 11 2.69 10.30 -12.22
C LEU A 11 2.74 8.76 -12.17
N LYS A 12 3.78 8.18 -11.56
CA LYS A 12 3.95 6.72 -11.38
C LYS A 12 3.12 6.12 -10.23
N ILE A 13 2.71 6.92 -9.24
CA ILE A 13 1.92 6.44 -8.08
C ILE A 13 0.41 6.59 -8.37
N ALA A 14 0.03 7.64 -9.10
CA ALA A 14 -1.36 7.96 -9.40
C ALA A 14 -2.07 6.95 -10.34
N THR A 15 -1.32 6.17 -11.13
CA THR A 15 -1.90 5.21 -12.09
C THR A 15 -2.55 4.00 -11.41
N CYS A 16 -2.15 3.67 -10.18
CA CYS A 16 -2.70 2.54 -9.43
C CYS A 16 -4.00 2.85 -8.68
N LEU A 17 -4.26 4.13 -8.39
CA LEU A 17 -5.35 4.56 -7.51
C LEU A 17 -6.72 4.67 -8.20
N ARG A 18 -6.79 4.50 -9.53
CA ARG A 18 -8.04 4.67 -10.29
C ARG A 18 -8.80 3.39 -10.60
N HIS A 19 -8.24 2.23 -10.32
CA HIS A 19 -8.85 0.98 -10.75
C HIS A 19 -9.39 0.16 -9.58
N VAL A 20 -10.53 0.60 -9.08
CA VAL A 20 -11.37 -0.16 -8.15
C VAL A 20 -12.00 -1.40 -8.83
N ASN A 21 -11.79 -1.59 -10.15
CA ASN A 21 -12.28 -2.73 -10.94
C ASN A 21 -11.13 -3.47 -11.67
N TRP A 22 -10.02 -3.75 -10.99
CA TRP A 22 -8.88 -4.47 -11.60
C TRP A 22 -8.97 -6.00 -11.56
N MET A 23 -9.99 -6.57 -10.91
CA MET A 23 -10.29 -8.00 -11.10
C MET A 23 -10.78 -8.32 -12.53
N ASP A 24 -11.17 -7.29 -13.31
CA ASP A 24 -11.71 -7.45 -14.66
C ASP A 24 -10.70 -7.12 -15.78
N ALA A 25 -9.48 -6.73 -15.45
CA ALA A 25 -8.44 -6.41 -16.45
C ALA A 25 -7.58 -7.66 -16.73
N PRO A 26 -7.33 -8.01 -18.01
CA PRO A 26 -6.50 -9.16 -18.35
C PRO A 26 -5.04 -8.92 -17.92
N ASN A 27 -4.60 -9.66 -16.90
CA ASN A 27 -3.24 -9.66 -16.36
C ASN A 27 -2.24 -10.47 -17.23
N CYS A 28 -2.69 -10.94 -18.40
CA CYS A 28 -1.87 -11.72 -19.32
C CYS A 28 -1.20 -10.85 -20.38
N CYS A 29 0.12 -10.73 -20.29
CA CYS A 29 0.95 -9.92 -21.19
C CYS A 29 1.95 -10.79 -21.95
N LEU A 30 2.55 -10.27 -23.02
CA LEU A 30 3.72 -10.93 -23.62
C LEU A 30 4.85 -11.05 -22.58
N LYS A 31 5.63 -12.13 -22.68
CA LYS A 31 6.76 -12.39 -21.78
C LYS A 31 7.72 -11.20 -21.73
N GLY A 32 8.07 -10.74 -20.53
CA GLY A 32 8.93 -9.57 -20.31
C GLY A 32 8.26 -8.21 -20.48
N SER A 33 6.93 -8.16 -20.69
CA SER A 33 6.21 -6.92 -21.06
C SER A 33 5.32 -6.33 -19.96
N CYS A 34 5.49 -6.70 -18.69
CA CYS A 34 4.62 -6.24 -17.59
C CYS A 34 4.55 -4.72 -17.38
N GLY A 35 5.51 -3.95 -17.89
CA GLY A 35 5.49 -2.48 -17.87
C GLY A 35 4.92 -1.82 -19.13
N SER A 36 4.57 -2.58 -20.17
CA SER A 36 4.12 -2.08 -21.48
C SER A 36 3.00 -2.93 -22.08
N CYS A 37 2.26 -3.63 -21.21
CA CYS A 37 1.25 -4.62 -21.56
C CYS A 37 0.13 -4.06 -22.46
N GLU A 38 -0.20 -2.78 -22.31
CA GLU A 38 -1.20 -2.10 -23.14
C GLU A 38 -0.72 -1.81 -24.57
N VAL A 39 0.61 -1.72 -24.79
CA VAL A 39 1.23 -1.30 -26.05
C VAL A 39 1.68 -2.49 -26.89
N LEU A 40 2.12 -3.58 -26.24
CA LEU A 40 2.70 -4.75 -26.91
C LEU A 40 1.70 -5.87 -27.24
N GLY A 41 0.43 -5.70 -26.86
CA GLY A 41 -0.66 -6.61 -27.20
C GLY A 41 -1.08 -7.50 -26.03
N LYS A 42 -2.37 -7.42 -25.68
CA LYS A 42 -3.02 -8.27 -24.68
C LYS A 42 -3.26 -9.66 -25.27
N LEU A 43 -2.95 -10.73 -24.55
CA LEU A 43 -3.26 -12.11 -24.96
C LEU A 43 -4.72 -12.54 -24.64
N GLY A 44 -5.61 -11.57 -24.38
CA GLY A 44 -7.02 -11.82 -24.04
C GLY A 44 -7.27 -12.03 -22.55
N ALA A 45 -8.56 -12.10 -22.17
CA ALA A 45 -9.03 -12.32 -20.79
C ALA A 45 -8.89 -13.80 -20.39
N GLN A 46 -7.66 -14.25 -20.24
CA GLN A 46 -7.35 -15.60 -19.78
C GLN A 46 -7.06 -15.62 -18.27
N GLY A 47 -7.20 -16.79 -17.63
CA GLY A 47 -6.67 -17.01 -16.28
C GLY A 47 -5.15 -17.18 -16.28
N GLN A 48 -4.55 -17.22 -15.09
CA GLN A 48 -3.09 -17.31 -14.90
C GLN A 48 -2.45 -18.51 -15.62
N GLU A 49 -3.05 -19.68 -15.51
CA GLU A 49 -2.52 -20.92 -16.10
C GLU A 49 -2.53 -20.84 -17.62
N SER A 50 -3.67 -20.47 -18.21
CA SER A 50 -3.85 -20.36 -19.65
C SER A 50 -2.96 -19.27 -20.26
N CYS A 51 -2.65 -18.21 -19.50
CA CYS A 51 -1.69 -17.18 -19.93
C CYS A 51 -0.26 -17.71 -20.10
N VAL A 52 0.21 -18.51 -19.13
CA VAL A 52 1.56 -19.08 -19.15
C VAL A 52 1.67 -20.12 -20.27
N GLU A 53 0.61 -20.91 -20.49
CA GLU A 53 0.52 -21.86 -21.59
C GLU A 53 0.54 -21.18 -22.97
N ALA A 54 -0.07 -20.01 -23.10
CA ALA A 54 -0.05 -19.19 -24.31
C ALA A 54 1.32 -18.50 -24.58
N GLY A 55 2.35 -18.77 -23.76
CA GLY A 55 3.66 -18.15 -23.87
C GLY A 55 3.70 -16.71 -23.34
N GLY A 56 2.64 -16.28 -22.66
CA GLY A 56 2.56 -15.01 -21.96
C GLY A 56 3.26 -15.05 -20.59
N GLN A 57 3.39 -13.87 -19.99
CA GLN A 57 3.72 -13.70 -18.59
C GLN A 57 2.47 -13.18 -17.88
N TRP A 58 2.01 -13.92 -16.88
CA TRP A 58 1.03 -13.39 -15.94
C TRP A 58 1.73 -12.30 -15.16
N CYS A 59 1.39 -11.07 -15.49
CA CYS A 59 1.79 -9.93 -14.71
C CYS A 59 0.78 -9.89 -13.58
N ASP A 60 1.19 -10.39 -12.40
CA ASP A 60 0.49 -10.05 -11.17
C ASP A 60 0.12 -8.57 -11.25
N PRO A 61 -1.06 -8.12 -10.78
CA PRO A 61 -1.36 -6.71 -10.61
C PRO A 61 -0.42 -6.14 -9.54
N ALA A 62 0.85 -6.05 -9.91
CA ALA A 62 1.96 -5.48 -9.21
C ALA A 62 1.82 -3.99 -9.42
N CYS A 63 0.74 -3.43 -8.90
CA CYS A 63 0.94 -2.15 -8.31
C CYS A 63 2.03 -2.32 -7.25
N ARG A 64 3.02 -1.45 -7.33
CA ARG A 64 4.26 -1.46 -6.55
C ARG A 64 4.06 -1.45 -5.02
N TRP A 65 2.81 -1.42 -4.54
CA TRP A 65 2.41 -1.44 -3.13
C TRP A 65 2.91 -2.66 -2.38
N TYR A 66 3.01 -3.85 -3.01
CA TYR A 66 3.43 -5.06 -2.32
C TYR A 66 4.88 -5.01 -1.82
N GLY A 67 5.71 -4.14 -2.40
CA GLY A 67 7.08 -3.89 -1.92
C GLY A 67 7.26 -2.53 -1.23
N LEU A 68 6.20 -1.74 -1.09
CA LEU A 68 6.29 -0.39 -0.53
C LEU A 68 6.06 -0.36 0.99
N PHE A 69 5.25 -1.31 1.48
CA PHE A 69 4.96 -1.53 2.88
C PHE A 69 5.43 -2.92 3.23
N ALA A 70 6.35 -3.02 4.19
CA ALA A 70 6.98 -4.29 4.54
C ALA A 70 6.75 -4.53 6.04
N PRO A 71 6.30 -5.74 6.43
CA PRO A 71 6.05 -6.03 7.83
C PRO A 71 7.33 -5.89 8.66
N VAL A 72 7.29 -5.07 9.70
CA VAL A 72 8.41 -4.91 10.63
C VAL A 72 8.26 -5.96 11.74
N ASP A 73 9.26 -6.84 11.89
CA ASP A 73 9.22 -7.96 12.85
C ASP A 73 7.97 -8.85 12.70
N GLY A 74 7.66 -9.23 11.45
CA GLY A 74 6.47 -10.01 11.10
C GLY A 74 5.17 -9.20 11.00
N GLY A 75 5.15 -7.96 11.51
CA GLY A 75 4.11 -6.95 11.32
C GLY A 75 2.80 -7.22 12.06
N ILE A 76 2.30 -8.46 12.08
CA ILE A 76 1.03 -8.85 12.71
C ILE A 76 1.19 -8.95 14.23
N GLY A 77 0.27 -8.35 14.98
CA GLY A 77 0.35 -8.32 16.44
C GLY A 77 1.47 -7.42 16.95
N ARG A 78 1.94 -6.48 16.12
CA ARG A 78 3.03 -5.56 16.40
C ARG A 78 2.54 -4.12 16.29
N ALA A 79 2.85 -3.32 17.30
CA ALA A 79 2.79 -1.87 17.21
C ALA A 79 4.17 -1.34 16.82
N CYS A 80 4.21 -0.29 16.02
CA CYS A 80 5.45 0.32 15.57
C CYS A 80 6.09 1.13 16.71
N ARG A 81 7.41 1.25 16.69
CA ARG A 81 8.20 2.00 17.66
C ARG A 81 9.33 2.77 16.99
N GLY A 82 9.86 3.76 17.69
CA GLY A 82 11.02 4.55 17.29
C GLY A 82 12.30 3.72 17.34
N ALA A 83 13.30 4.14 18.12
CA ALA A 83 14.57 3.44 18.19
C ALA A 83 14.49 2.09 18.93
N GLU A 84 13.63 1.99 19.95
CA GLU A 84 13.57 0.86 20.87
C GLU A 84 12.11 0.46 21.15
N ALA A 85 11.87 -0.74 21.70
CA ALA A 85 10.51 -1.27 21.91
C ALA A 85 9.63 -0.39 22.86
N TRP A 86 10.24 0.41 23.73
CA TRP A 86 9.55 1.36 24.61
C TRP A 86 9.44 2.78 24.04
N ASP A 87 10.09 3.07 22.91
CA ASP A 87 10.12 4.39 22.28
C ASP A 87 8.83 4.62 21.47
N ASN A 88 7.81 5.16 22.12
CA ASN A 88 6.47 5.40 21.58
C ASN A 88 6.05 6.88 21.67
N ASP A 89 6.98 7.79 21.41
CA ASP A 89 6.68 9.22 21.43
C ASP A 89 5.61 9.58 20.38
N GLU A 90 4.61 10.37 20.78
CA GLU A 90 3.49 10.77 19.90
C GLU A 90 3.94 11.69 18.77
N SER A 91 5.10 12.36 18.89
CA SER A 91 5.66 13.20 17.82
C SER A 91 6.12 12.43 16.59
N TYR A 92 6.23 11.10 16.69
CA TYR A 92 6.72 10.26 15.59
C TYR A 92 5.64 9.88 14.59
N PHE A 93 4.37 10.12 14.90
CA PHE A 93 3.27 9.71 14.03
C PHE A 93 2.08 10.65 14.13
N THR A 94 1.27 10.66 13.07
CA THR A 94 -0.05 11.31 13.10
C THR A 94 -1.14 10.25 13.12
N THR A 95 -2.11 10.40 14.02
CA THR A 95 -3.22 9.44 14.16
C THR A 95 -4.43 9.87 13.32
N HIS A 96 -4.94 8.97 12.49
CA HIS A 96 -6.19 9.12 11.74
C HIS A 96 -7.21 8.10 12.24
N ILE A 97 -8.44 8.55 12.47
CA ILE A 97 -9.58 7.69 12.78
C ILE A 97 -10.29 7.35 11.46
N LEU A 98 -10.48 6.07 11.21
CA LEU A 98 -11.11 5.59 9.99
C LEU A 98 -12.57 5.18 10.24
N GLY A 99 -13.35 5.08 9.16
CA GLY A 99 -14.72 4.55 9.22
C GLY A 99 -14.75 3.07 9.57
N LEU A 100 -15.87 2.59 10.12
CA LEU A 100 -16.01 1.20 10.61
C LEU A 100 -15.74 0.10 9.56
N LYS A 101 -15.88 0.42 8.27
CA LYS A 101 -15.68 -0.52 7.15
C LYS A 101 -14.34 -0.33 6.44
N GLU A 102 -13.53 0.62 6.87
CA GLU A 102 -12.23 0.90 6.26
C GLU A 102 -11.21 -0.14 6.71
N SER A 103 -10.34 -0.55 5.78
CA SER A 103 -9.29 -1.52 6.03
C SER A 103 -7.92 -0.85 6.16
N ILE A 104 -6.90 -1.66 6.43
CA ILE A 104 -5.49 -1.26 6.40
C ILE A 104 -5.06 -0.61 5.07
N ASP A 105 -5.76 -0.85 3.96
CA ASP A 105 -5.42 -0.21 2.68
C ASP A 105 -5.71 1.29 2.70
N ARG A 106 -6.70 1.74 3.48
CA ARG A 106 -6.92 3.17 3.69
C ARG A 106 -5.74 3.83 4.40
N CYS A 107 -5.10 3.15 5.35
CA CYS A 107 -3.86 3.61 5.97
C CYS A 107 -2.73 3.78 4.96
N LYS A 108 -2.53 2.78 4.10
CA LYS A 108 -1.48 2.82 3.08
C LYS A 108 -1.70 4.00 2.12
N HIS A 109 -2.94 4.25 1.71
CA HIS A 109 -3.30 5.40 0.89
C HIS A 109 -2.96 6.72 1.57
N LEU A 110 -3.37 6.90 2.83
CA LEU A 110 -3.06 8.11 3.61
C LEU A 110 -1.54 8.34 3.74
N CYS A 111 -0.78 7.27 3.98
CA CYS A 111 0.68 7.36 4.03
C CYS A 111 1.28 7.81 2.69
N LEU A 112 0.75 7.34 1.57
CA LEU A 112 1.29 7.69 0.25
C LEU A 112 0.93 9.10 -0.21
N ASP A 113 -0.15 9.65 0.33
CA ASP A 113 -0.49 11.06 0.15
C ASP A 113 0.35 11.98 1.07
N ASP A 114 1.03 11.44 2.08
CA ASP A 114 1.93 12.18 2.98
C ASP A 114 3.41 11.93 2.67
N ALA A 115 4.07 12.92 2.06
CA ALA A 115 5.49 12.85 1.72
C ALA A 115 6.44 12.60 2.91
N LYS A 116 5.99 12.86 4.15
CA LYS A 116 6.77 12.59 5.37
C LYS A 116 6.59 11.17 5.87
N CYS A 117 5.57 10.45 5.43
CA CYS A 117 5.30 9.11 5.89
C CYS A 117 6.42 8.14 5.54
N LYS A 118 6.78 7.29 6.49
CA LYS A 118 7.82 6.26 6.45
C LYS A 118 7.29 4.85 6.72
N GLY A 119 6.02 4.74 7.13
CA GLY A 119 5.37 3.48 7.47
C GLY A 119 4.04 3.72 8.17
N ILE A 120 3.32 2.66 8.50
CA ILE A 120 2.01 2.73 9.14
C ILE A 120 1.88 1.74 10.30
N GLU A 121 1.13 2.15 11.32
CA GLU A 121 0.55 1.22 12.29
C GLU A 121 -0.97 1.26 12.13
N TYR A 122 -1.56 0.13 11.78
CA TYR A 122 -3.02 -0.05 11.74
C TYR A 122 -3.47 -0.77 13.00
N VAL A 123 -4.42 -0.19 13.72
CA VAL A 123 -4.97 -0.75 14.97
C VAL A 123 -6.45 -1.00 14.78
N GLU A 124 -6.85 -2.26 14.83
CA GLU A 124 -8.24 -2.66 14.73
C GLU A 124 -8.95 -2.49 16.08
N LEU A 125 -10.07 -1.76 16.09
CA LEU A 125 -10.80 -1.43 17.33
C LEU A 125 -12.31 -1.54 17.09
N LEU A 126 -13.04 -1.88 18.14
CA LEU A 126 -14.50 -2.05 18.10
C LEU A 126 -15.27 -0.80 17.64
N ARG A 127 -14.70 0.40 17.85
CA ARG A 127 -15.32 1.68 17.48
C ARG A 127 -14.82 2.23 16.15
N GLY A 128 -14.10 1.41 15.38
CA GLY A 128 -13.49 1.77 14.12
C GLY A 128 -11.96 1.79 14.20
N PRO A 129 -11.27 1.44 13.11
CA PRO A 129 -9.84 1.31 13.14
C PRO A 129 -9.14 2.67 13.26
N ARG A 130 -7.94 2.64 13.82
CA ARG A 130 -7.04 3.79 13.85
C ARG A 130 -5.81 3.51 13.01
N CYS A 131 -5.36 4.56 12.36
CA CYS A 131 -4.14 4.57 11.58
C CYS A 131 -3.13 5.50 12.24
N LYS A 132 -1.90 5.07 12.47
CA LYS A 132 -0.79 5.98 12.77
C LYS A 132 0.12 6.02 11.56
N LEU A 133 0.27 7.18 10.95
CA LEU A 133 1.24 7.42 9.89
C LEU A 133 2.56 7.80 10.54
N TRP A 134 3.59 6.96 10.39
CA TRP A 134 4.90 7.20 10.99
C TRP A 134 5.68 8.20 10.16
N THR A 135 6.06 9.32 10.75
CA THR A 135 6.73 10.44 10.08
C THR A 135 8.09 10.77 10.69
N ARG A 136 8.52 10.03 11.72
CA ARG A 136 9.87 10.11 12.29
C ARG A 136 10.91 10.01 11.16
N PRO A 137 11.86 10.96 11.03
CA PRO A 137 12.79 10.99 9.89
C PRO A 137 13.61 9.71 9.71
N ALA A 138 14.01 9.06 10.82
CA ALA A 138 14.72 7.78 10.83
C ALA A 138 13.78 6.55 10.72
N GLY A 139 12.49 6.76 10.49
CA GLY A 139 11.49 5.71 10.31
C GLY A 139 11.15 4.94 11.58
N ILE A 140 10.55 3.77 11.36
CA ILE A 140 10.26 2.76 12.38
C ILE A 140 11.54 1.96 12.60
N GLY A 141 12.08 1.98 13.82
CA GLY A 141 13.32 1.26 14.17
C GLY A 141 13.07 0.00 15.00
N ALA A 142 11.92 -0.10 15.65
CA ALA A 142 11.56 -1.23 16.49
C ALA A 142 10.04 -1.49 16.45
N THR A 143 9.61 -2.55 17.11
CA THR A 143 8.20 -2.84 17.35
C THR A 143 7.99 -3.34 18.78
N ALA A 144 6.75 -3.32 19.23
CA ALA A 144 6.34 -3.93 20.50
C ALA A 144 5.10 -4.82 20.28
N HIS A 145 4.95 -5.85 21.11
CA HIS A 145 3.77 -6.71 21.06
C HIS A 145 2.48 -5.90 21.32
N SER A 146 1.53 -6.01 20.40
CA SER A 146 0.22 -5.35 20.48
C SER A 146 -0.78 -6.10 19.63
N GLN A 147 -1.64 -6.88 20.29
CA GLN A 147 -2.68 -7.65 19.61
C GLN A 147 -3.68 -6.72 18.90
N GLY A 148 -4.08 -7.10 17.68
CA GLY A 148 -4.96 -6.28 16.84
C GLY A 148 -4.25 -5.13 16.11
N SER A 149 -2.93 -4.98 16.30
CA SER A 149 -2.12 -4.00 15.58
C SER A 149 -1.33 -4.66 14.45
N THR A 150 -1.12 -3.93 13.36
CA THR A 150 -0.23 -4.31 12.26
C THR A 150 0.75 -3.17 11.99
N CYS A 151 2.05 -3.45 12.02
CA CYS A 151 3.13 -2.51 11.70
C CYS A 151 3.76 -2.81 10.33
N LEU A 152 3.74 -1.82 9.42
CA LEU A 152 4.19 -1.94 8.03
C LEU A 152 5.04 -0.75 7.55
#